data_AF-A0A3M1RVP1-F1
#
_entry.id   AF-A0A3M1RVP1-F1
#
_cell.length_a   1.000
_cell.length_b   1.000
_cell.length_c   1.000
_cell.angle_alpha   90.00
_cell.angle_beta   90.00
_cell.angle_gamma   90.00
#
_symmetry.space_group_name_H-M   'P 1'
#
loop_
_entity.id
_entity.type
_entity.pdbx_description
1 polymer ?
#
loop_
_entity_poly.entity_id
_entity_poly.type
_entity_poly.pdbx_seq_one_letter_code
_entity_poly.pdbx_strand_id
1 'polypeptide(L)'
;PSGGDTGEDAVRQTLQQLILYDGKPRTKHVMSNIQIEVDADGRRARAQCYITVFQAVPPDFPLQPIFSGHYHDEFEQVDGVWRFRSRDISPDLVGDLSRHRRDMA
;
A
#
# COMPACT_ATOMS: atom_id res chain seq x y z
N PRO A 1 5.17 13.31 -5.29
CA PRO A 1 5.45 12.52 -6.51
C PRO A 1 4.37 12.79 -7.57
N SER A 2 4.77 13.30 -8.74
CA SER A 2 3.88 13.52 -9.89
C SER A 2 3.78 12.24 -10.71
N GLY A 3 2.61 11.58 -10.68
CA GLY A 3 2.30 10.36 -11.45
C GLY A 3 1.68 9.28 -10.56
N GLY A 4 0.49 8.82 -10.91
CA GLY A 4 -0.20 7.72 -10.25
C GLY A 4 -0.53 6.62 -11.26
N ASP A 5 -0.45 5.36 -10.81
CA ASP A 5 -0.83 4.21 -11.63
C ASP A 5 -2.35 4.23 -11.86
N THR A 6 -2.77 4.20 -13.12
CA THR A 6 -4.20 4.14 -13.48
C THR A 6 -4.47 2.86 -14.26
N GLY A 7 -5.43 2.07 -13.77
CA GLY A 7 -5.83 0.80 -14.37
C GLY A 7 -4.97 -0.38 -13.92
N GLU A 8 -5.45 -1.59 -14.24
CA GLU A 8 -4.83 -2.85 -13.79
C GLU A 8 -3.38 -3.00 -14.26
N ASP A 9 -3.11 -2.71 -15.53
CA ASP A 9 -1.79 -2.93 -16.13
C ASP A 9 -0.69 -2.07 -15.47
N ALA A 10 -0.98 -0.79 -15.22
CA ALA A 10 -0.06 0.11 -14.54
C ALA A 10 0.24 -0.37 -13.10
N VAL A 11 -0.81 -0.71 -12.36
CA VAL A 11 -0.66 -1.25 -10.99
C VAL A 11 0.15 -2.55 -11.01
N ARG A 12 -0.12 -3.44 -11.96
CA ARG A 12 0.59 -4.71 -12.11
C ARG A 12 2.06 -4.49 -12.45
N GLN A 13 2.38 -3.52 -13.31
CA GLN A 13 3.77 -3.16 -13.64
C GLN A 13 4.53 -2.65 -12.42
N THR A 14 3.89 -1.83 -11.58
CA THR A 14 4.48 -1.38 -10.31
C THR A 14 4.71 -2.54 -9.35
N LEU A 15 3.75 -3.46 -9.21
CA LEU A 15 3.89 -4.63 -8.34
C LEU A 15 4.98 -5.60 -8.81
N GLN A 16 5.29 -5.63 -10.11
CA GLN A 16 6.40 -6.45 -10.64
C GLN A 16 7.78 -5.98 -10.14
N GLN A 17 7.91 -4.76 -9.62
CA GLN A 17 9.15 -4.25 -9.04
C GLN A 17 9.42 -4.78 -7.63
N LEU A 18 8.46 -5.45 -7.00
CA LEU A 18 8.66 -6.06 -5.68
C LEU A 18 9.70 -7.19 -5.74
N ILE A 19 10.62 -7.18 -4.78
CA ILE A 19 11.55 -8.27 -4.56
C ILE A 19 10.83 -9.36 -3.78
N LEU A 20 10.85 -10.58 -4.30
CA LEU A 20 10.23 -11.74 -3.67
C LEU A 20 11.30 -12.71 -3.17
N TYR A 21 11.14 -13.15 -1.93
CA TYR A 21 11.92 -14.19 -1.26
C TYR A 21 11.01 -15.39 -1.04
N ASP A 22 11.29 -16.50 -1.74
CA ASP A 22 10.43 -17.70 -1.73
C ASP A 22 8.97 -17.38 -2.09
N GLY A 23 8.79 -16.49 -3.07
CA GLY A 23 7.48 -16.02 -3.54
C GLY A 23 6.81 -14.96 -2.67
N LYS A 24 7.45 -14.45 -1.60
CA LYS A 24 6.87 -13.45 -0.70
C LYS A 24 7.79 -12.24 -0.49
N PRO A 25 7.27 -11.01 -0.32
CA PRO A 25 8.10 -9.82 -0.07
C PRO A 25 8.69 -9.77 1.36
N ARG A 26 8.33 -10.72 2.23
CA ARG A 26 8.68 -10.74 3.67
C ARG A 26 8.36 -9.44 4.42
N THR A 27 7.25 -8.79 4.02
CA THR A 27 6.74 -7.60 4.69
C THR A 27 5.54 -7.90 5.58
N LYS A 28 5.32 -7.06 6.60
CA LYS A 28 4.10 -6.99 7.39
C LYS A 28 3.55 -5.58 7.33
N HIS A 29 2.33 -5.44 6.84
CA HIS A 29 1.60 -4.18 6.79
C HIS A 29 0.75 -4.07 8.05
N VAL A 30 0.99 -3.03 8.85
CA VAL A 30 0.24 -2.75 10.06
C VAL A 30 -0.49 -1.42 9.86
N MET A 31 -1.82 -1.47 9.80
CA MET A 31 -2.66 -0.29 9.67
C MET A 31 -3.29 0.06 11.02
N SER A 32 -3.35 1.35 11.35
CA SER A 32 -3.97 1.84 12.57
C SER A 32 -4.78 3.11 12.33
N ASN A 33 -5.59 3.49 13.33
CA ASN A 33 -6.42 4.70 13.32
C ASN A 33 -7.34 4.78 12.09
N ILE A 34 -7.89 3.64 11.69
CA ILE A 34 -8.75 3.53 10.53
C ILE A 34 -10.02 4.36 10.77
N GLN A 35 -10.32 5.26 9.84
CA GLN A 35 -11.56 6.02 9.79
C GLN A 35 -12.23 5.75 8.45
N ILE A 36 -13.54 5.51 8.47
CA ILE A 36 -14.34 5.19 7.29
C ILE A 36 -15.59 6.06 7.31
N GLU A 37 -15.83 6.76 6.20
CA GLU A 37 -17.04 7.51 5.93
C GLU A 37 -17.76 6.85 4.75
N VAL A 38 -19.01 6.42 4.95
CA VAL A 38 -19.85 5.88 3.88
C VAL A 38 -20.83 6.97 3.46
N ASP A 39 -20.93 7.22 2.16
CA ASP A 39 -21.87 8.20 1.61
C ASP A 39 -23.32 7.77 1.89
N ALA A 40 -24.25 8.73 1.94
CA ALA A 40 -25.63 8.50 2.36
C ALA A 40 -26.40 7.47 1.50
N ASP A 41 -26.01 7.28 0.24
CA ASP A 41 -26.61 6.29 -0.65
C ASP A 41 -26.06 4.87 -0.46
N GLY A 42 -25.03 4.71 0.39
CA GLY A 42 -24.39 3.44 0.70
C GLY A 42 -23.53 2.86 -0.43
N ARG A 43 -23.26 3.62 -1.50
CA ARG A 43 -22.57 3.12 -2.71
C ARG A 43 -21.12 3.59 -2.85
N ARG A 44 -20.70 4.54 -2.00
CA ARG A 44 -19.33 5.07 -1.98
C ARG A 44 -18.84 5.19 -0.55
N ALA A 45 -17.54 5.09 -0.37
CA ALA A 45 -16.90 5.31 0.91
C ALA A 45 -15.53 5.97 0.73
N ARG A 46 -15.14 6.78 1.71
CA ARG A 46 -13.78 7.28 1.88
C ARG A 46 -13.19 6.64 3.12
N ALA A 47 -11.92 6.26 3.08
CA ALA A 47 -11.21 5.79 4.26
C ALA A 47 -9.84 6.44 4.38
N GLN A 48 -9.36 6.54 5.61
CA GLN A 48 -7.98 6.93 5.88
C GLN A 48 -7.42 6.11 7.04
N CYS A 49 -6.11 5.87 6.99
CA CYS A 49 -5.39 5.18 8.06
C CYS A 49 -3.91 5.53 8.06
N TYR A 50 -3.26 5.32 9.19
CA TYR A 50 -1.81 5.18 9.23
C TYR A 50 -1.43 3.79 8.74
N ILE A 51 -0.31 3.69 8.02
CA ILE A 51 0.30 2.45 7.61
C ILE A 51 1.76 2.44 8.05
N THR A 52 2.19 1.35 8.66
CA THR A 52 3.61 1.01 8.83
C THR A 52 3.90 -0.32 8.16
N VAL A 53 4.91 -0.34 7.30
CA VAL A 53 5.41 -1.56 6.67
C VAL A 53 6.70 -1.97 7.36
N PHE A 54 6.70 -3.15 7.95
CA PHE A 54 7.90 -3.80 8.47
C PHE A 54 8.42 -4.82 7.46
N GLN A 55 9.74 -5.01 7.40
CA GLN A 55 10.35 -6.07 6.61
C GLN A 55 11.48 -6.75 7.39
N ALA A 56 11.67 -8.05 7.16
CA ALA A 56 12.82 -8.81 7.64
C ALA A 56 13.27 -9.79 6.55
N VAL A 57 14.56 -9.79 6.21
CA VAL A 57 15.17 -10.75 5.27
C VAL A 57 16.43 -11.29 5.94
N PRO A 58 16.32 -12.34 6.76
CA PRO A 58 17.49 -12.95 7.38
C PRO A 58 18.45 -13.53 6.33
N PRO A 59 19.77 -13.54 6.62
CA PRO A 59 20.40 -13.12 7.87
C PRO A 59 20.79 -11.63 7.94
N ASP A 60 20.78 -10.92 6.82
CA ASP A 60 21.44 -9.62 6.64
C ASP A 60 20.50 -8.40 6.73
N PHE A 61 19.19 -8.62 6.85
CA PHE A 61 18.20 -7.57 7.04
C PHE A 61 17.30 -7.87 8.24
N PRO A 62 17.59 -7.32 9.43
CA PRO A 62 16.78 -7.57 10.62
C PRO A 62 15.38 -6.95 10.48
N LEU A 63 14.45 -7.38 11.34
CA LEU A 63 13.11 -6.80 11.37
C LEU A 63 13.17 -5.30 11.69
N GLN A 64 12.72 -4.47 10.75
CA GLN A 64 12.68 -3.02 10.90
C GLN A 64 11.52 -2.40 10.10
N PRO A 65 11.02 -1.22 10.49
CA PRO A 65 10.12 -0.44 9.65
C PRO A 65 10.87 0.06 8.40
N ILE A 66 10.30 -0.18 7.23
CA ILE A 66 10.84 0.27 5.94
C ILE A 66 10.01 1.42 5.34
N PHE A 67 8.80 1.62 5.85
CA PHE A 67 7.89 2.69 5.43
C PHE A 67 6.90 3.00 6.55
N SER A 68 6.61 4.28 6.76
CA SER A 68 5.46 4.76 7.52
C SER A 68 4.80 5.92 6.79
N GLY A 69 3.48 5.93 6.74
CA GLY A 69 2.73 6.96 6.02
C GLY A 69 1.23 6.91 6.27
N HIS A 70 0.50 7.58 5.40
CA HIS A 70 -0.95 7.64 5.38
C HIS A 70 -1.49 7.08 4.07
N TYR A 71 -2.57 6.31 4.17
CA TYR A 71 -3.41 5.99 3.02
C TYR A 71 -4.66 6.85 3.05
N HIS A 72 -5.03 7.40 1.90
CA HIS A 72 -6.34 7.99 1.64
C HIS A 72 -7.00 7.23 0.50
N ASP A 73 -8.08 6.55 0.81
CA ASP A 73 -8.74 5.61 -0.09
C ASP A 73 -10.12 6.10 -0.47
N GLU A 74 -10.48 5.89 -1.73
CA GLU A 74 -11.87 5.97 -2.19
C GLU A 74 -12.33 4.59 -2.65
N PHE A 75 -13.56 4.24 -2.28
CA PHE A 75 -14.21 2.99 -2.66
C PHE A 75 -15.54 3.27 -3.34
N GLU A 76 -15.92 2.37 -4.24
CA GLU A 76 -17.26 2.34 -4.83
C GLU A 76 -17.81 0.92 -4.85
N GLN A 77 -19.13 0.82 -4.75
CA GLN A 77 -19.87 -0.42 -4.94
C GLN A 77 -20.40 -0.48 -6.37
N VAL A 78 -19.95 -1.48 -7.13
CA VAL A 78 -20.40 -1.76 -8.50
C VAL A 78 -20.98 -3.17 -8.51
N ASP A 79 -22.22 -3.30 -8.98
CA ASP A 79 -22.95 -4.59 -9.02
C ASP A 79 -22.96 -5.34 -7.68
N GLY A 80 -23.07 -4.58 -6.58
CA GLY A 80 -23.07 -5.12 -5.21
C GLY A 80 -21.68 -5.41 -4.62
N VAL A 81 -20.60 -5.26 -5.39
CA VAL A 81 -19.22 -5.54 -4.97
C VAL A 81 -18.44 -4.26 -4.73
N TRP A 82 -17.79 -4.17 -3.57
CA TRP A 82 -16.89 -3.07 -3.24
C TRP A 82 -15.53 -3.23 -3.94
N ARG A 83 -15.03 -2.14 -4.51
CA ARG A 83 -13.69 -2.07 -5.10
C ARG A 83 -13.02 -0.74 -4.78
N PHE A 84 -11.68 -0.73 -4.87
CA PHE A 84 -10.93 0.52 -4.89
C PHE A 84 -11.31 1.33 -6.11
N ARG A 85 -11.65 2.60 -5.89
CA ARG A 85 -11.70 3.63 -6.91
C ARG A 85 -10.33 4.30 -7.04
N SER A 86 -9.68 4.58 -5.91
CA SER A 86 -8.32 5.10 -5.84
C SER A 86 -7.71 4.81 -4.46
N ARG A 87 -6.37 4.83 -4.42
CA ARG A 87 -5.57 4.91 -3.20
C ARG A 87 -4.48 5.95 -3.42
N ASP A 88 -4.46 6.97 -2.58
CA ASP A 88 -3.35 7.90 -2.45
C ASP A 88 -2.45 7.44 -1.29
N ILE A 89 -1.15 7.41 -1.53
CA ILE A 89 -0.13 7.00 -0.57
C ILE A 89 0.75 8.19 -0.26
N SER A 90 0.61 8.73 0.95
CA SER A 90 1.44 9.82 1.46
C SER A 90 2.53 9.26 2.38
N PRO A 91 3.81 9.24 1.96
CA PRO A 91 4.91 8.85 2.85
C PRO A 91 5.17 9.92 3.92
N ASP A 92 5.29 9.49 5.18
CA ASP A 92 5.80 10.35 6.25
C ASP A 92 7.27 10.06 6.53
N LEU A 93 7.63 8.77 6.62
CA LEU A 93 8.97 8.28 6.89
C LEU A 93 9.29 7.12 5.95
N VAL A 94 10.43 7.20 5.27
CA VAL A 94 10.92 6.14 4.36
C VAL A 94 12.22 5.58 4.94
N GLY A 95 12.22 4.28 5.21
CA GLY A 95 13.39 3.53 5.65
C GLY A 95 14.15 2.91 4.48
N ASP A 96 14.90 1.83 4.76
CA ASP A 96 15.63 1.10 3.72
C ASP A 96 14.67 0.22 2.90
N LEU A 97 14.44 0.62 1.65
CA LEU A 97 13.60 -0.09 0.68
C LEU A 97 14.40 -1.01 -0.27
N SER A 98 15.72 -1.12 -0.12
CA SER A 98 16.60 -1.86 -1.06
C SER A 98 16.30 -3.37 -1.11
N ARG A 99 15.70 -3.91 -0.05
CA ARG A 99 15.21 -5.30 0.02
C ARG A 99 13.73 -5.44 -0.34
N HIS A 100 13.04 -4.33 -0.59
CA HIS A 100 11.61 -4.32 -0.87
C HIS A 100 11.31 -4.16 -2.36
N ARG A 101 12.01 -3.24 -3.04
CA ARG A 101 11.75 -2.86 -4.43
C ARG A 101 13.04 -2.77 -5.23
N ARG A 102 13.04 -3.30 -6.46
CA ARG A 102 14.20 -3.31 -7.37
C ARG A 102 14.57 -1.91 -7.87
N ASP A 103 13.59 -1.03 -8.00
CA ASP A 103 13.74 0.34 -8.48
C ASP A 103 14.02 1.36 -7.37
N MET A 104 14.21 0.88 -6.13
CA MET A 104 14.55 1.67 -4.95
C MET A 104 15.82 1.14 -4.24
N ALA A 105 16.54 0.24 -4.91
CA ALA A 105 17.78 -0.38 -4.45
C ALA A 105 19.01 0.38 -4.97
#